data_AF-A0A969SWK7-F1
#
_entry.id   AF-A0A969SWK7-F1
#
_cell.length_a   1.000
_cell.length_b   1.000
_cell.length_c   1.000
_cell.angle_alpha   90.00
_cell.angle_beta   90.00
_cell.angle_gamma   90.00
#
_symmetry.space_group_name_H-M   'P 1'
#
loop_
_entity.id
_entity.type
_entity.pdbx_description
1 polymer ?
#
loop_
_entity_poly.entity_id
_entity_poly.type
_entity_poly.pdbx_seq_one_letter_code
_entity_poly.pdbx_strand_id
1 'polypeptide(L)'
;MCVPNARIYIEAYLNPEKFESEKYCLYQPAYNYNSPIDYINYIAYMAGHHCHMFDQKNLLAILQNIGYSKVELRDFDPTIDLEARKHESIYAEAKK
;
A
#
# COMPACT_ATOMS: atom_id res chain seq x y z
N MET A 1 -2.42 -12.72 1.29
CA MET A 1 -1.33 -11.76 1.58
C MET A 1 -1.91 -10.36 1.60
N CYS A 2 -1.40 -9.49 2.46
CA CYS A 2 -1.83 -8.10 2.62
C CYS A 2 -0.59 -7.20 2.66
N VAL A 3 -0.54 -6.17 1.82
CA VAL A 3 0.57 -5.19 1.76
C VAL A 3 0.01 -3.76 1.57
N PRO A 4 0.74 -2.71 1.99
CA PRO A 4 0.34 -1.33 1.74
C PRO A 4 0.22 -1.00 0.24
N ASN A 5 -0.77 -0.20 -0.11
CA ASN A 5 -1.02 0.25 -1.48
C ASN A 5 -0.29 1.58 -1.77
N ALA A 6 0.89 1.50 -2.38
CA ALA A 6 1.67 2.70 -2.72
C ALA A 6 0.99 3.59 -3.77
N ARG A 7 0.09 3.04 -4.58
CA ARG A 7 -0.61 3.80 -5.62
C ARG A 7 -1.42 4.96 -5.05
N ILE A 8 -2.02 4.79 -3.87
CA ILE A 8 -2.81 5.84 -3.18
C ILE A 8 -1.98 7.12 -3.04
N TYR A 9 -0.72 6.97 -2.61
CA TYR A 9 0.19 8.09 -2.35
C TYR A 9 0.84 8.64 -3.62
N ILE A 10 1.03 7.79 -4.64
CA ILE A 10 1.44 8.25 -5.98
C ILE A 10 0.35 9.14 -6.61
N GLU A 11 -0.91 8.75 -6.46
CA GLU A 11 -2.05 9.57 -6.92
C GLU A 11 -2.15 10.86 -6.12
N ALA A 12 -1.85 10.83 -4.82
CA ALA A 12 -1.74 12.02 -3.96
C ALA A 12 -0.62 12.97 -4.39
N TYR A 13 0.54 12.46 -4.83
CA TYR A 13 1.61 13.30 -5.39
C TYR A 13 1.15 14.04 -6.66
N LEU A 14 0.38 13.36 -7.51
CA LEU A 14 -0.12 13.93 -8.77
C LEU A 14 -1.31 14.89 -8.57
N ASN A 15 -2.12 14.68 -7.53
CA ASN A 15 -3.33 15.46 -7.23
C ASN A 15 -3.44 15.75 -5.72
N PRO A 16 -2.51 16.52 -5.14
CA PRO A 16 -2.42 16.70 -3.68
C PRO A 16 -3.66 17.36 -3.08
N GLU A 17 -4.40 18.15 -3.86
CA GLU A 17 -5.62 18.84 -3.43
C GLU A 17 -6.82 17.91 -3.21
N LYS A 18 -6.77 16.67 -3.73
CA LYS A 18 -7.83 15.66 -3.58
C LYS A 18 -7.53 14.64 -2.50
N PHE A 19 -6.36 14.72 -1.87
CA PHE A 19 -5.89 13.71 -0.94
C PHE A 19 -6.26 14.05 0.50
N GLU A 20 -6.93 13.11 1.18
CA GLU A 20 -7.32 13.24 2.58
C GLU A 20 -6.17 12.80 3.51
N SER A 21 -5.13 13.62 3.67
CA SER A 21 -3.93 13.23 4.44
C SER A 21 -4.23 12.80 5.88
N GLU A 22 -5.23 13.40 6.54
CA GLU A 22 -5.65 13.02 7.89
C GLU A 22 -6.18 11.57 8.00
N LYS A 23 -6.65 11.01 6.88
CA LYS A 23 -7.19 9.65 6.81
C LYS A 23 -6.14 8.60 6.45
N TYR A 24 -5.16 8.98 5.62
CA TYR A 24 -4.17 8.05 5.06
C TYR A 24 -2.78 8.18 5.75
N CYS A 25 -2.40 9.37 6.22
CA CYS A 25 -1.11 9.62 6.87
C CYS A 25 -1.19 9.52 8.40
N LEU A 26 -1.68 8.39 8.91
CA LEU A 26 -1.91 8.20 10.35
C LEU A 26 -0.61 8.02 11.17
N TYR A 27 0.47 7.56 10.55
CA TYR A 27 1.73 7.32 11.24
C TYR A 27 2.58 8.60 11.32
N GLN A 28 2.33 9.39 12.36
CA GLN A 28 2.94 10.70 12.57
C GLN A 28 4.49 10.72 12.49
N PRO A 29 5.25 9.72 12.99
CA PRO A 29 6.71 9.72 12.86
C PRO A 29 7.22 9.78 11.41
N ALA A 30 6.40 9.36 10.43
CA ALA A 30 6.75 9.42 9.01
C ALA A 30 6.13 10.62 8.28
N TYR A 31 5.16 11.32 8.87
CA TYR A 31 4.40 12.36 8.19
C TYR A 31 5.01 13.74 8.44
N ASN A 32 5.63 14.29 7.40
CA ASN A 32 6.16 15.66 7.38
C ASN A 32 5.79 16.31 6.04
N TYR A 33 4.73 17.11 6.01
CA TYR A 33 4.26 17.71 4.75
C TYR A 33 4.87 19.10 4.51
N ASN A 34 5.86 19.16 3.61
CA ASN A 34 6.46 20.39 3.10
C ASN A 34 6.14 20.60 1.61
N SER A 35 5.94 19.51 0.86
CA SER A 35 5.56 19.52 -0.55
C SER A 35 4.92 18.17 -0.97
N PRO A 36 4.29 18.07 -2.17
CA PRO A 36 3.62 16.83 -2.59
C PRO A 36 4.51 15.58 -2.60
N ILE A 37 5.83 15.72 -2.80
CA ILE A 37 6.77 14.58 -2.78
C ILE A 37 6.78 13.87 -1.43
N ASP A 38 6.38 14.55 -0.35
CA ASP A 38 6.36 13.99 0.99
C ASP A 38 5.33 12.87 1.16
N TYR A 39 4.30 12.80 0.30
CA TYR A 39 3.41 11.62 0.25
C TYR A 39 4.14 10.38 -0.27
N ILE A 40 5.02 10.54 -1.26
CA ILE A 40 5.87 9.45 -1.74
C ILE A 40 6.86 9.03 -0.66
N ASN A 41 7.51 10.00 -0.02
CA ASN A 41 8.46 9.72 1.06
C ASN A 41 7.78 9.01 2.25
N TYR A 42 6.56 9.44 2.61
CA TYR A 42 5.77 8.82 3.65
C TYR A 42 5.56 7.32 3.39
N ILE A 43 5.09 6.94 2.21
CA ILE A 43 4.81 5.53 1.91
C ILE A 43 6.08 4.73 1.59
N ALA A 44 7.10 5.35 1.01
CA ALA A 44 8.33 4.65 0.62
C ALA A 44 9.17 4.25 1.85
N TYR A 45 9.23 5.12 2.86
CA TYR A 45 10.09 4.92 4.01
C TYR A 45 9.30 4.57 5.27
N MET A 46 8.14 5.20 5.51
CA MET A 46 7.35 5.09 6.74
C MET A 46 8.22 5.09 8.01
N ALA A 47 9.15 6.04 8.12
CA ALA A 47 10.16 6.12 9.19
C ALA A 47 10.96 4.80 9.43
N GLY A 48 11.31 4.10 8.35
CA GLY A 48 12.08 2.86 8.35
C GLY A 48 11.25 1.57 8.40
N HIS A 49 9.90 1.67 8.45
CA HIS A 49 9.03 0.49 8.46
C HIS A 49 8.84 -0.14 7.08
N HIS A 50 9.01 0.63 6.00
CA HIS A 50 8.80 0.16 4.64
C HIS A 50 10.13 -0.03 3.91
N CYS A 51 10.25 -1.18 3.24
CA CYS A 51 11.43 -1.54 2.44
C CYS A 51 11.11 -1.69 0.94
N HIS A 52 9.83 -1.76 0.58
CA HIS A 52 9.37 -1.95 -0.79
C HIS A 52 7.98 -1.37 -0.98
N MET A 53 7.73 -0.77 -2.14
CA MET A 53 6.42 -0.25 -2.51
C MET A 53 5.67 -1.28 -3.36
N PHE A 54 4.38 -1.43 -3.09
CA PHE A 54 3.52 -2.33 -3.84
C PHE A 54 2.39 -1.58 -4.53
N ASP A 55 2.08 -1.98 -5.75
CA ASP A 55 0.81 -1.73 -6.42
C ASP A 55 0.16 -3.08 -6.77
N GLN A 56 -1.05 -3.03 -7.32
CA GLN A 56 -1.76 -4.25 -7.65
C GLN A 56 -1.02 -5.09 -8.70
N LYS A 57 -0.27 -4.46 -9.61
CA LYS A 57 0.41 -5.15 -10.71
C LYS A 57 1.68 -5.84 -10.23
N ASN A 58 2.55 -5.12 -9.52
CA ASN A 58 3.84 -5.65 -9.09
C ASN A 58 3.65 -6.77 -8.06
N LEU A 59 2.63 -6.69 -7.20
CA LEU A 59 2.34 -7.73 -6.22
C LEU A 59 2.06 -9.08 -6.90
N LEU A 60 1.17 -9.08 -7.90
CA LEU A 60 0.85 -10.29 -8.65
C LEU A 60 2.06 -10.80 -9.44
N ALA A 61 2.79 -9.89 -10.10
CA ALA A 61 3.97 -10.25 -10.87
C ALA A 61 5.07 -10.88 -10.01
N ILE A 62 5.33 -10.35 -8.81
CA ILE A 62 6.29 -10.89 -7.84
C ILE A 62 5.87 -12.29 -7.41
N LEU A 63 4.60 -12.49 -7.04
CA LEU A 63 4.08 -13.80 -6.61
C LEU A 63 4.18 -14.86 -7.71
N GLN A 64 3.87 -14.50 -8.96
CA GLN A 64 4.02 -15.39 -10.11
C GLN A 64 5.50 -15.73 -10.36
N ASN A 65 6.39 -14.74 -10.31
CA ASN A 65 7.81 -14.92 -10.59
C ASN A 65 8.50 -15.82 -9.56
N ILE A 66 8.06 -15.82 -8.30
CA ILE A 66 8.59 -16.71 -7.26
C ILE A 66 7.93 -18.11 -7.26
N GLY A 67 7.09 -18.41 -8.26
CA GLY A 67 6.57 -19.75 -8.53
C GLY A 67 5.20 -20.08 -7.95
N TYR A 68 4.45 -19.09 -7.43
CA TYR A 68 3.05 -19.35 -7.07
C TYR A 68 2.16 -19.44 -8.32
N SER A 69 1.09 -20.23 -8.20
CA SER A 69 0.04 -20.40 -9.20
C SER A 69 -1.29 -19.82 -8.72
N LYS A 70 -2.24 -19.61 -9.65
CA LYS A 70 -3.56 -18.99 -9.37
C LYS A 70 -3.42 -17.69 -8.54
N VAL A 71 -2.54 -16.82 -9.01
CA VAL A 71 -2.24 -15.55 -8.36
C VAL A 71 -3.28 -14.52 -8.79
N GLU A 72 -4.09 -14.04 -7.84
CA GLU A 72 -5.15 -13.07 -8.11
C GLU A 72 -5.34 -12.08 -6.95
N LEU A 73 -5.93 -10.93 -7.27
CA LEU A 73 -6.40 -10.00 -6.24
C LEU A 73 -7.64 -10.60 -5.59
N ARG A 74 -7.80 -10.32 -4.31
CA ARG A 74 -9.04 -10.64 -3.60
C ARG A 74 -9.54 -9.43 -2.83
N ASP A 75 -10.79 -9.50 -2.41
CA ASP A 75 -11.35 -8.54 -1.46
C ASP A 75 -10.88 -8.84 -0.04
N PHE A 76 -11.12 -7.87 0.85
CA PHE A 76 -10.93 -8.02 2.29
C PHE A 76 -11.77 -9.18 2.84
N ASP A 77 -11.15 -10.05 3.62
CA ASP A 77 -11.79 -11.17 4.31
C ASP A 77 -11.67 -10.99 5.83
N PRO A 78 -12.76 -10.70 6.56
CA PRO A 78 -12.73 -10.44 8.00
C PRO A 78 -12.29 -11.67 8.84
N THR A 79 -12.23 -12.86 8.26
CA THR A 79 -11.80 -14.07 8.97
C THR A 79 -10.27 -14.19 9.07
N ILE A 80 -9.54 -13.51 8.18
CA ILE A 80 -8.07 -13.59 8.11
C ILE A 80 -7.38 -12.22 8.06
N ASP A 81 -8.11 -11.15 7.75
CA ASP A 81 -7.59 -9.79 7.63
C ASP A 81 -7.99 -8.91 8.82
N LEU A 82 -7.09 -7.98 9.16
CA LEU A 82 -7.34 -7.00 10.22
C LEU A 82 -8.10 -5.80 9.65
N GLU A 83 -9.30 -5.51 10.15
CA GLU A 83 -10.13 -4.37 9.72
C GLU A 83 -9.35 -3.04 9.80
N ALA A 84 -8.50 -2.89 10.83
CA ALA A 84 -7.65 -1.72 11.01
C ALA A 84 -6.69 -1.44 9.83
N ARG A 85 -6.39 -2.44 8.99
CA ARG A 85 -5.48 -2.32 7.83
C ARG A 85 -6.19 -2.22 6.49
N LYS A 86 -7.52 -2.31 6.48
CA LYS A 86 -8.32 -2.40 5.25
C LYS A 86 -8.19 -1.19 4.32
N HIS A 87 -8.15 0.01 4.89
CA HIS A 87 -8.34 1.26 4.15
C HIS A 87 -7.14 1.67 3.25
N GLU A 88 -6.03 0.94 3.30
CA GLU A 88 -4.83 1.24 2.49
C GLU A 88 -4.13 0.00 1.96
N SER A 89 -4.78 -1.16 2.01
CA SER A 89 -4.13 -2.43 1.71
C SER A 89 -4.53 -2.99 0.36
N ILE A 90 -3.59 -3.69 -0.27
CA ILE A 90 -3.83 -4.58 -1.39
C ILE A 90 -3.89 -6.00 -0.83
N TYR A 91 -4.90 -6.74 -1.24
CA TYR A 91 -5.07 -8.14 -0.87
C TYR A 91 -4.88 -9.01 -2.10
N ALA A 92 -4.08 -10.06 -1.94
CA ALA A 92 -3.85 -11.05 -2.98
C ALA A 92 -3.87 -12.46 -2.39
N GLU A 93 -4.33 -13.41 -3.19
CA GLU A 93 -4.25 -14.83 -2.90
C GLU A 93 -3.50 -15.59 -3.99
N ALA A 94 -2.91 -16.71 -3.59
CA ALA A 94 -2.05 -17.51 -4.43
C ALA A 94 -1.93 -18.92 -3.86
N LYS A 95 -1.71 -19.92 -4.72
CA LYS A 95 -1.48 -21.32 -4.34
C LYS A 95 -0.07 -21.72 -4.65
N LYS A 96 0.57 -22.42 -3.71
CA LYS A 96 1.89 -23.00 -3.91
C LYS A 96 1.81 -24.25 -4.78
#